data_AF-A0A3S2WJQ0-F1
#
_entry.id   AF-A0A3S2WJQ0-F1
#
_cell.length_a   1.000
_cell.length_b   1.000
_cell.length_c   1.000
_cell.angle_alpha   90.00
_cell.angle_beta   90.00
_cell.angle_gamma   90.00
#
_symmetry.space_group_name_H-M   'P 1'
#
loop_
_entity.id
_entity.type
_entity.pdbx_description
1 polymer ?
#
loop_
_entity_poly.entity_id
_entity_poly.type
_entity_poly.pdbx_seq_one_letter_code
_entity_poly.pdbx_strand_id
1 'polypeptide(L)'
;MSTPARRTEEIALGVALAAVGAVFLWQALLIPQGRDLVGPRSLPVLIAGLFMAGGALVSVRAWTGRIVPAPKATEHKLLGIVLPAAAVALAFLWLWGAVGWTLASLIAAPVFYFIFGARGWRELLLVPAAAVLILYLIFYRLLGLWHGSGWLF
;
A
#
# COMPACT_ATOMS: atom_id res chain seq x y z
N MET A 1 23.87 -23.55 -1.14
CA MET A 1 23.15 -23.94 -2.36
C MET A 1 21.67 -23.86 -2.06
N SER A 2 20.92 -23.02 -2.76
CA SER A 2 19.45 -22.96 -2.64
C SER A 2 18.82 -24.15 -3.36
N THR A 3 17.75 -24.71 -2.81
CA THR A 3 16.96 -25.73 -3.50
C THR A 3 16.25 -25.12 -4.71
N PRO A 4 16.09 -25.86 -5.83
CA PRO A 4 15.46 -25.36 -7.04
C PRO A 4 14.02 -24.85 -6.81
N ALA A 5 13.28 -25.45 -5.87
CA ALA A 5 11.94 -24.99 -5.47
C ALA A 5 11.94 -23.54 -4.94
N ARG A 6 12.91 -23.21 -4.07
CA ARG A 6 13.04 -21.88 -3.48
C ARG A 6 13.38 -20.79 -4.50
N ARG A 7 14.12 -21.17 -5.56
CA ARG A 7 14.42 -20.27 -6.69
C ARG A 7 13.16 -19.93 -7.46
N THR A 8 12.33 -20.93 -7.75
CA THR A 8 11.06 -20.73 -8.48
C THR A 8 10.09 -19.87 -7.67
N GLU A 9 10.02 -20.08 -6.35
CA GLU A 9 9.19 -19.25 -5.44
C GLU A 9 9.62 -17.78 -5.43
N GLU A 10 10.92 -17.48 -5.34
CA GLU A 10 11.40 -16.08 -5.37
C GLU A 10 11.21 -15.42 -6.73
N ILE A 11 11.39 -16.16 -7.83
CA ILE A 11 11.06 -15.65 -9.16
C ILE A 11 9.56 -15.37 -9.26
N ALA A 12 8.70 -16.29 -8.80
CA ALA A 12 7.26 -16.10 -8.80
C ALA A 12 6.84 -14.89 -7.96
N LEU A 13 7.45 -14.69 -6.78
CA LEU A 13 7.24 -13.52 -5.94
C LEU A 13 7.68 -12.22 -6.65
N GLY A 14 8.87 -12.20 -7.25
CA GLY A 14 9.37 -11.05 -7.98
C GLY A 14 8.49 -10.69 -9.17
N VAL A 15 8.03 -11.69 -9.92
CA VAL A 15 7.06 -11.52 -11.03
C VAL A 15 5.72 -11.00 -10.51
N ALA A 16 5.20 -11.55 -9.40
CA ALA A 16 3.95 -11.08 -8.80
C ALA A 16 4.04 -9.61 -8.35
N LEU A 17 5.13 -9.22 -7.70
CA LEU A 17 5.38 -7.83 -7.30
C LEU A 17 5.46 -6.90 -8.51
N ALA A 18 6.16 -7.32 -9.57
CA ALA A 18 6.23 -6.54 -10.81
C ALA A 18 4.87 -6.41 -11.51
N ALA A 19 4.06 -7.47 -11.50
CA ALA A 19 2.70 -7.45 -12.04
C ALA A 19 1.79 -6.49 -11.26
N VAL A 20 1.85 -6.52 -9.92
CA VAL A 20 1.12 -5.55 -9.07
C VAL A 20 1.55 -4.12 -9.38
N GLY A 21 2.86 -3.88 -9.49
CA GLY A 21 3.40 -2.58 -9.91
C GLY A 21 2.89 -2.15 -11.29
N ALA A 22 2.82 -3.05 -12.26
CA ALA A 22 2.29 -2.77 -13.60
C ALA A 22 0.79 -2.41 -13.58
N VAL A 23 -0.01 -3.09 -12.75
CA VAL A 23 -1.43 -2.75 -12.55
C VAL A 23 -1.57 -1.36 -11.92
N PHE A 24 -0.76 -1.04 -10.92
CA PHE A 24 -0.75 0.28 -10.29
C PHE A 24 -0.31 1.36 -11.27
N LEU A 25 0.68 1.08 -12.11
CA LEU A 25 1.10 1.99 -13.16
C LEU A 25 -0.06 2.24 -14.13
N TRP A 26 -0.71 1.19 -14.61
CA TRP A 26 -1.86 1.30 -15.50
C TRP A 26 -2.96 2.19 -14.91
N GLN A 27 -3.34 1.96 -13.66
CA GLN A 27 -4.32 2.79 -12.96
C GLN A 27 -3.85 4.24 -12.80
N ALA A 28 -2.56 4.45 -12.50
CA ALA A 28 -1.98 5.79 -12.40
C ALA A 28 -2.02 6.54 -13.74
N LEU A 29 -1.83 5.85 -14.88
CA LEU A 29 -1.89 6.46 -16.21
C LEU A 29 -3.30 6.98 -16.56
N LEU A 30 -4.35 6.44 -15.94
CA LEU A 30 -5.73 6.91 -16.11
C LEU A 30 -6.00 8.24 -15.40
N ILE A 31 -5.12 8.66 -14.49
CA ILE A 31 -5.24 9.94 -13.79
C ILE A 31 -4.81 11.07 -14.74
N PRO A 32 -5.69 12.05 -15.04
CA PRO A 32 -5.34 13.18 -15.90
C PRO A 32 -4.10 13.91 -15.36
N GLN A 33 -3.11 14.16 -16.23
CA GLN A 33 -1.99 15.03 -15.88
C GLN A 33 -2.44 16.49 -15.96
N GLY A 34 -2.21 17.23 -14.88
CA GLY A 34 -2.30 18.69 -14.89
C GLY A 34 -1.14 19.33 -15.65
N ARG A 35 -1.07 20.66 -15.63
CA ARG A 35 0.04 21.42 -16.24
C ARG A 35 1.34 21.36 -15.43
N ASP A 36 1.29 20.85 -14.21
CA ASP A 36 2.43 20.81 -13.29
C ASP A 36 3.27 19.55 -13.46
N LEU A 37 4.59 19.69 -13.27
CA LEU A 37 5.58 18.59 -13.27
C LEU A 37 5.30 17.56 -12.17
N VAL A 38 4.75 18.01 -11.04
CA VAL A 38 4.35 17.15 -9.91
C VAL A 38 2.86 17.33 -9.72
N GLY A 39 2.12 16.22 -9.78
CA GLY A 39 0.66 16.24 -9.68
C GLY A 39 0.09 14.94 -9.08
N PRO A 40 -1.24 14.78 -9.09
CA PRO A 40 -1.93 13.64 -8.48
C PRO A 40 -1.45 12.27 -8.99
N ARG A 41 -0.91 12.23 -10.21
CA ARG A 41 -0.35 11.02 -10.84
C ARG A 41 1.08 10.68 -10.38
N SER A 42 1.85 11.63 -9.86
CA SER A 42 3.28 11.45 -9.58
C SER A 42 3.55 10.40 -8.49
N LEU A 43 2.78 10.43 -7.39
CA LEU A 43 2.93 9.45 -6.30
C LEU A 43 2.55 8.02 -6.72
N PRO A 44 1.38 7.78 -7.35
CA PRO A 44 1.03 6.46 -7.87
C PRO A 44 2.07 5.89 -8.85
N VAL A 45 2.60 6.72 -9.77
CA VAL A 45 3.65 6.30 -10.71
C VAL A 45 4.94 5.94 -9.99
N LEU A 46 5.35 6.72 -8.99
CA LEU A 46 6.55 6.43 -8.20
C LEU A 46 6.42 5.09 -7.46
N ILE A 47 5.30 4.88 -6.77
CA ILE A 47 5.03 3.64 -6.03
C ILE A 47 5.02 2.45 -6.99
N ALA A 48 4.31 2.56 -8.11
CA ALA A 48 4.29 1.54 -9.16
C ALA A 48 5.71 1.21 -9.66
N GLY A 49 6.51 2.23 -9.92
CA GLY A 49 7.91 2.10 -10.32
C GLY A 49 8.76 1.34 -9.28
N LEU A 50 8.58 1.64 -7.99
CA LEU A 50 9.27 0.94 -6.91
C LEU A 50 8.86 -0.54 -6.82
N PHE A 51 7.57 -0.85 -6.98
CA PHE A 51 7.10 -2.24 -7.03
C PHE A 51 7.68 -3.01 -8.23
N MET A 52 7.69 -2.38 -9.41
CA MET A 52 8.27 -2.97 -10.62
C MET A 52 9.78 -3.18 -10.49
N ALA A 53 10.53 -2.18 -10.00
CA ALA A 53 11.97 -2.28 -9.78
C ALA A 53 12.31 -3.30 -8.70
N GLY A 54 11.57 -3.32 -7.59
CA GLY A 54 11.72 -4.30 -6.52
C GLY A 54 11.45 -5.72 -7.01
N GLY A 55 10.35 -5.94 -7.74
CA GLY A 55 10.01 -7.22 -8.33
C GLY A 55 11.06 -7.71 -9.33
N ALA A 56 11.53 -6.83 -10.24
CA ALA A 56 12.60 -7.15 -11.17
C ALA A 56 13.91 -7.50 -10.46
N LEU A 57 14.28 -6.75 -9.41
CA LEU A 57 15.48 -7.02 -8.63
C LEU A 57 15.41 -8.38 -7.92
N VAL A 58 14.26 -8.72 -7.33
CA VAL A 58 14.04 -10.03 -6.70
C VAL A 58 14.17 -11.16 -7.73
N SER A 59 13.51 -11.03 -8.88
CA SER A 59 13.58 -12.02 -9.97
C SER A 59 15.01 -12.21 -10.50
N VAL A 60 15.74 -11.12 -10.74
CA VAL A 60 17.14 -11.15 -11.23
C VAL A 60 18.07 -11.74 -10.18
N ARG A 61 17.88 -11.43 -8.88
CA ARG A 61 18.68 -12.02 -7.80
C ARG A 61 18.45 -13.52 -7.65
N ALA A 62 17.20 -13.96 -7.76
CA ALA A 62 16.85 -15.38 -7.75
C ALA A 62 17.44 -16.11 -8.97
N TRP A 63 17.38 -15.49 -10.16
CA TRP A 63 18.03 -16.01 -11.37
C TRP A 63 19.55 -16.12 -11.19
N THR A 64 20.21 -15.07 -10.72
CA THR A 64 21.68 -15.06 -10.50
C THR A 64 22.14 -15.91 -9.31
N GLY A 65 21.23 -16.56 -8.59
CA GLY A 65 21.54 -17.45 -7.46
C GLY A 65 21.91 -16.70 -6.18
N ARG A 66 21.74 -15.38 -6.14
CA ARG A 66 21.96 -14.51 -4.97
C ARG A 66 20.71 -14.46 -4.09
N ILE A 67 20.25 -15.64 -3.68
CA ILE A 67 19.12 -15.83 -2.78
C ILE A 67 19.56 -15.40 -1.39
N VAL A 68 19.02 -14.28 -0.91
CA VAL A 68 19.19 -13.89 0.49
C VAL A 68 18.37 -14.87 1.31
N PRO A 69 18.91 -15.51 2.34
CA PRO A 69 18.07 -16.27 3.25
C PRO A 69 17.03 -15.31 3.82
N ALA A 70 15.81 -15.40 3.31
CA ALA A 70 14.68 -14.71 3.90
C ALA A 70 14.72 -15.01 5.40
N PRO A 71 14.67 -14.00 6.29
CA PRO A 71 14.46 -14.29 7.70
C PRO A 71 13.26 -15.21 7.76
N LYS A 72 13.33 -16.28 8.58
CA LYS A 72 12.16 -17.12 8.90
C LYS A 72 11.15 -16.27 9.69
N ALA A 73 10.63 -15.20 9.09
CA ALA A 73 9.31 -14.71 9.42
C ALA A 73 8.41 -15.86 9.03
N THR A 74 8.10 -16.71 10.02
CA THR A 74 7.16 -17.82 9.91
C THR A 74 6.07 -17.39 8.96
N GLU A 75 5.91 -18.06 7.83
CA GLU A 75 4.99 -17.68 6.75
C GLU A 75 3.58 -17.40 7.30
N HIS A 76 3.21 -18.09 8.37
CA HIS A 76 2.02 -17.90 9.19
C HIS A 76 1.92 -16.51 9.85
N LYS A 77 3.02 -15.89 10.30
CA LYS A 77 3.04 -14.52 10.85
C LYS A 77 2.88 -13.47 9.75
N LEU A 78 3.48 -13.68 8.58
CA LEU A 78 3.29 -12.78 7.44
C LEU A 78 1.86 -12.84 6.94
N LEU A 79 1.32 -14.04 6.72
CA LEU A 79 -0.09 -14.22 6.35
C LEU A 79 -1.03 -13.67 7.43
N GLY A 80 -0.70 -13.83 8.71
CA GLY A 80 -1.45 -13.28 9.84
C GLY A 80 -1.48 -11.75 9.91
N ILE A 81 -0.60 -11.04 9.21
CA ILE A 81 -0.60 -9.57 9.11
C ILE A 81 -1.15 -9.11 7.76
N VAL A 82 -0.67 -9.73 6.67
CA VAL A 82 -0.99 -9.34 5.29
C VAL A 82 -2.46 -9.60 4.96
N LEU A 83 -3.02 -10.76 5.36
CA LEU A 83 -4.41 -11.10 5.07
C LEU A 83 -5.40 -10.14 5.74
N PRO A 84 -5.31 -9.86 7.06
CA PRO A 84 -6.19 -8.87 7.68
C PRO A 84 -5.92 -7.45 7.18
N ALA A 85 -4.67 -7.07 6.91
CA ALA A 85 -4.36 -5.77 6.32
C ALA A 85 -5.01 -5.59 4.94
N ALA A 86 -4.99 -6.63 4.10
CA ALA A 86 -5.64 -6.63 2.80
C ALA A 86 -7.17 -6.54 2.95
N ALA A 87 -7.76 -7.28 3.88
CA ALA A 87 -9.20 -7.22 4.16
C ALA A 87 -9.62 -5.81 4.60
N VAL A 88 -8.84 -5.16 5.48
CA VAL A 88 -9.09 -3.78 5.91
C VAL A 88 -8.89 -2.79 4.77
N ALA A 89 -7.91 -3.00 3.89
CA ALA A 89 -7.72 -2.17 2.69
C ALA A 89 -8.94 -2.25 1.76
N LEU A 90 -9.49 -3.44 1.53
CA LEU A 90 -10.70 -3.63 0.73
C LEU A 90 -11.92 -3.00 1.40
N ALA A 91 -12.07 -3.17 2.71
CA ALA A 91 -13.12 -2.53 3.48
C ALA A 91 -13.00 -0.99 3.42
N PHE A 92 -11.78 -0.46 3.46
CA PHE A 92 -11.52 0.97 3.33
C PHE A 92 -11.96 1.53 1.98
N LEU A 93 -11.75 0.82 0.87
CA LEU A 93 -12.24 1.24 -0.45
C LEU A 93 -13.77 1.39 -0.46
N TRP A 94 -14.48 0.44 0.15
CA TRP A 94 -15.92 0.50 0.29
C TRP A 94 -16.37 1.64 1.21
N LEU A 95 -15.72 1.78 2.38
CA LEU A 95 -15.99 2.84 3.36
C LEU A 95 -15.75 4.24 2.77
N TRP A 96 -14.69 4.41 1.98
CA TRP A 96 -14.42 5.68 1.29
C TRP A 96 -15.57 6.02 0.36
N GLY A 97 -16.02 5.07 -0.47
CA GLY A 97 -17.22 5.24 -1.27
C GLY A 97 -18.42 5.66 -0.43
N ALA A 98 -18.64 5.01 0.72
CA ALA A 98 -19.82 5.23 1.56
C ALA A 98 -19.84 6.58 2.31
N VAL A 99 -18.78 6.90 3.05
CA VAL A 99 -18.78 8.02 4.02
C VAL A 99 -17.76 9.12 3.68
N GLY A 100 -17.05 8.99 2.57
CA GLY A 100 -15.98 9.88 2.17
C GLY A 100 -14.64 9.53 2.85
N TRP A 101 -13.56 10.10 2.30
CA TRP A 101 -12.18 9.73 2.66
C TRP A 101 -11.86 9.98 4.14
N THR A 102 -12.28 11.11 4.71
CA THR A 102 -11.89 11.51 6.07
C THR A 102 -12.45 10.55 7.11
N LEU A 103 -13.74 10.25 7.01
CA LEU A 103 -14.42 9.37 7.97
C LEU A 103 -13.95 7.92 7.78
N ALA A 104 -13.78 7.48 6.53
CA ALA A 104 -13.21 6.17 6.23
C ALA A 104 -11.81 6.00 6.82
N SER A 105 -10.96 7.04 6.73
CA SER A 105 -9.59 7.02 7.25
C SER A 105 -9.55 7.01 8.78
N LEU A 106 -10.45 7.77 9.45
CA LEU A 106 -10.56 7.75 10.91
C LEU A 106 -10.98 6.39 11.46
N ILE A 107 -11.76 5.61 10.70
CA ILE A 107 -12.19 4.26 11.09
C ILE A 107 -11.12 3.22 10.75
N ALA A 108 -10.56 3.27 9.55
CA ALA A 108 -9.61 2.25 9.08
C ALA A 108 -8.22 2.39 9.71
N ALA A 109 -7.75 3.60 9.97
CA ALA A 109 -6.40 3.83 10.47
C ALA A 109 -6.14 3.17 11.85
N PRO A 110 -7.03 3.27 12.86
CA PRO A 110 -6.88 2.52 14.11
C PRO A 110 -6.74 1.01 13.91
N VAL A 111 -7.50 0.44 12.97
CA VAL A 111 -7.48 -1.00 12.67
C VAL A 111 -6.14 -1.40 12.03
N PHE A 112 -5.61 -0.58 11.11
CA PHE A 112 -4.26 -0.79 10.57
C PHE A 112 -3.19 -0.74 11.66
N TYR A 113 -3.24 0.27 12.53
CA TYR A 113 -2.28 0.38 13.65
C TYR A 113 -2.36 -0.83 14.58
N PHE A 114 -3.56 -1.33 14.86
CA PHE A 114 -3.76 -2.56 15.63
C PHE A 114 -3.13 -3.79 14.96
N ILE A 115 -3.31 -3.97 13.65
CA ILE A 115 -2.73 -5.07 12.86
C ILE A 115 -1.20 -5.01 12.88
N PHE A 116 -0.62 -3.80 12.82
CA PHE A 116 0.83 -3.60 12.94
C PHE A 116 1.38 -3.73 14.37
N GLY A 117 0.51 -4.00 15.35
CA GLY A 117 0.92 -4.32 16.72
C GLY A 117 0.92 -3.14 17.69
N ALA A 118 0.33 -2.00 17.33
CA ALA A 118 0.04 -0.94 18.28
C ALA A 118 -0.98 -1.44 19.31
N ARG A 119 -0.69 -1.22 20.60
CA ARG A 119 -1.53 -1.74 21.70
C ARG A 119 -1.98 -0.64 22.66
N GLY A 120 -1.33 0.53 22.66
CA GLY A 120 -1.73 1.65 23.49
C GLY A 120 -2.94 2.38 22.90
N TRP A 121 -3.91 2.77 23.74
CA TRP A 121 -5.07 3.57 23.30
C TRP A 121 -4.65 4.89 22.63
N ARG A 122 -3.54 5.49 23.09
CA ARG A 122 -2.95 6.70 22.49
C ARG A 122 -2.39 6.42 21.09
N GLU A 123 -1.73 5.29 20.92
CA GLU A 123 -1.17 4.87 19.63
C GLU A 123 -2.27 4.47 18.64
N LEU A 124 -3.37 3.92 19.14
CA LEU A 124 -4.50 3.47 18.33
C LEU A 124 -5.46 4.58 17.93
N LEU A 125 -5.53 5.69 18.68
CA LEU A 125 -6.47 6.78 18.42
C LEU A 125 -5.78 8.11 18.11
N LEU A 126 -4.87 8.58 18.97
CA LEU A 126 -4.27 9.91 18.80
C LEU A 126 -3.34 9.96 17.60
N VAL A 127 -2.47 8.96 17.43
CA VAL A 127 -1.51 8.92 16.31
C VAL A 127 -2.22 8.84 14.95
N PRO A 128 -3.14 7.89 14.69
CA PRO A 128 -3.85 7.84 13.43
C PRO A 128 -4.76 9.06 13.22
N ALA A 129 -5.45 9.57 14.26
CA ALA A 129 -6.27 10.77 14.11
C ALA A 129 -5.42 12.00 13.75
N ALA A 130 -4.26 12.18 14.38
CA ALA A 130 -3.33 13.25 14.05
C ALA A 130 -2.79 13.10 12.62
N ALA A 131 -2.44 11.87 12.20
CA ALA A 131 -2.00 11.59 10.85
C ALA A 131 -3.08 11.92 9.80
N VAL A 132 -4.31 11.46 10.02
CA VAL A 132 -5.46 11.79 9.15
C VAL A 132 -5.69 13.28 9.11
N LEU A 133 -5.59 13.99 10.24
CA LEU A 133 -5.75 15.44 10.29
C LEU A 133 -4.64 16.18 9.52
N ILE A 134 -3.38 15.76 9.66
CA ILE A 134 -2.25 16.35 8.93
C ILE A 134 -2.43 16.14 7.43
N LEU A 135 -2.75 14.90 7.02
CA LEU A 135 -3.04 14.58 5.63
C LEU A 135 -4.25 15.38 5.13
N TYR A 136 -5.28 15.55 5.95
CA TYR A 136 -6.42 16.38 5.62
C TYR A 136 -5.98 17.83 5.33
N LEU A 137 -5.19 18.43 6.22
CA LEU A 137 -4.71 19.81 6.04
C LEU A 137 -3.83 19.95 4.79
N ILE A 138 -2.92 19.01 4.54
CA ILE A 138 -2.01 19.05 3.39
C ILE A 138 -2.80 18.86 2.09
N PHE A 139 -3.53 17.76 1.96
CA PHE A 139 -4.14 17.40 0.69
C PHE A 139 -5.40 18.22 0.37
N TYR A 140 -6.19 18.56 1.38
CA TYR A 140 -7.45 19.28 1.16
C TYR A 140 -7.27 20.78 1.28
N ARG A 141 -6.65 21.25 2.36
CA ARG A 141 -6.60 22.68 2.64
C ARG A 141 -5.48 23.39 1.89
N LEU A 142 -4.33 22.74 1.74
CA LEU A 142 -3.17 23.29 1.05
C LEU A 142 -3.17 22.98 -0.45
N LEU A 143 -3.44 21.73 -0.83
CA LEU A 143 -3.37 21.29 -2.23
C LEU A 143 -4.71 21.38 -2.98
N GLY A 144 -5.82 21.66 -2.29
CA GLY A 144 -7.13 21.83 -2.93
C GLY A 144 -7.65 20.59 -3.64
N LEU A 145 -7.17 19.39 -3.28
CA LEU A 145 -7.61 18.15 -3.92
C LEU A 145 -9.04 17.83 -3.44
N TRP A 146 -10.00 17.98 -4.36
CA TRP A 146 -11.44 17.89 -4.11
C TRP A 146 -11.92 16.44 -3.85
N HIS A 147 -13.02 16.36 -3.11
CA HIS A 147 -13.66 15.17 -2.54
C HIS A 147 -14.63 14.48 -3.52
N GLY A 148 -14.64 13.15 -3.54
CA GLY A 148 -15.91 12.43 -3.60
C GLY A 148 -16.52 12.45 -2.21
N SER A 149 -17.64 13.16 -2.02
CA SER A 149 -18.45 12.94 -0.84
C SER A 149 -19.01 11.52 -0.95
N GLY A 150 -19.01 10.79 0.17
CA GLY A 150 -19.52 9.44 0.12
C GLY A 150 -21.00 9.47 -0.26
N TRP A 151 -21.55 8.43 -0.88
CA TRP A 151 -22.98 8.45 -1.28
C TRP A 151 -23.95 8.56 -0.09
N LEU A 152 -23.46 8.43 1.15
CA LEU A 152 -24.22 8.68 2.39
C LEU A 152 -24.19 10.15 2.86
N PHE A 153 -23.38 11.04 2.26
CA PHE A 153 -23.23 12.45 2.65
C PHE A 153 -23.06 13.41 1.46
#